data_AF-A0A7Y6IJA9-F1
#
_entry.id   AF-A0A7Y6IJA9-F1
#
_cell.length_a   1.000
_cell.length_b   1.000
_cell.length_c   1.000
_cell.angle_alpha   90.00
_cell.angle_beta   90.00
_cell.angle_gamma   90.00
#
_symmetry.space_group_name_H-M   'P 1'
#
loop_
_entity.id
_entity.type
_entity.pdbx_description
1 polymer ?
#
loop_
_entity_poly.entity_id
_entity_poly.type
_entity_poly.pdbx_seq_one_letter_code
_entity_poly.pdbx_strand_id
1 'polypeptide(L)'
;MGAGHGHGHVHGHGHGHAQGPGHGQGRRRRGAGAPRRAVVATLAVLVPLAVATVVLLVWLWPSGRTEVPAGAGLDQLDGTVVAVHPGPCGEVPEGAAAPDPATCGHATVRVEEGPDVGRDVRLALPRGPGAQRFTAGDAVVLIRVGGAEEGDGSAADQAAGGETAEEETAGDETAGDEAAYQLSDHDRTSALWLSAVAFALAVIAFGRWRGVTALAGLAITFVLLLAFVIPGILEGEPPMLVAIVGAAAIMLTVLFLTHGFTLTTSMAVLGTLASLTVTGLLAYGAITFAELTGVTDDSSFMLGFSTRIDTQGLLLASVIIGALGVLDDVTVTQAVTVTELAAANPSYGWRRLYRAGSRVGRAHIASVINTIILAYAGASLPLLLLFSVGAQPLEEVLTTPVIAQEIIRSVVGTLGLISAVPITTALAALVATRRDDPGGQPAAVLPSTPSLRRARS
;
A
#
# COMPACT_ATOMS: atom_id res chain seq x y z
N MET A 1 -35.92 -4.11 -59.84
CA MET A 1 -36.99 -4.11 -58.82
C MET A 1 -36.80 -2.88 -57.97
N GLY A 2 -37.58 -1.85 -58.26
CA GLY A 2 -37.40 -0.48 -57.76
C GLY A 2 -38.20 -0.21 -56.47
N ALA A 3 -37.73 0.80 -55.75
CA ALA A 3 -38.29 1.36 -54.53
C ALA A 3 -39.69 1.99 -54.73
N GLY A 4 -40.43 2.10 -53.63
CA GLY A 4 -41.53 3.08 -53.53
C GLY A 4 -42.60 2.69 -52.52
N HIS A 5 -42.53 3.22 -51.31
CA HIS A 5 -43.74 3.48 -50.52
C HIS A 5 -43.61 4.84 -49.84
N GLY A 6 -44.51 5.74 -50.24
CA GLY A 6 -44.74 7.04 -49.64
C GLY A 6 -46.24 7.35 -49.60
N HIS A 7 -46.55 8.33 -48.75
CA HIS A 7 -47.86 8.93 -48.40
C HIS A 7 -48.64 8.19 -47.30
N GLY A 8 -49.01 8.78 -46.16
CA GLY A 8 -48.93 10.16 -45.69
C GLY A 8 -50.26 10.56 -45.05
N HIS A 9 -50.26 11.03 -43.80
CA HIS A 9 -51.29 11.94 -43.28
C HIS A 9 -50.71 12.82 -42.18
N VAL A 10 -50.88 14.12 -42.39
CA VAL A 10 -50.50 15.26 -41.55
C VAL A 10 -51.76 15.74 -40.82
N HIS A 11 -51.66 16.02 -39.53
CA HIS A 11 -52.50 17.01 -38.86
C HIS A 11 -51.63 17.83 -37.91
N GLY A 12 -51.57 19.14 -38.17
CA GLY A 12 -51.07 20.14 -37.25
C GLY A 12 -52.16 21.14 -36.91
N HIS A 13 -52.14 21.64 -35.67
CA HIS A 13 -52.67 22.90 -35.14
C HIS A 13 -52.07 22.97 -33.71
N GLY A 14 -51.64 24.08 -33.10
CA GLY A 14 -51.85 25.51 -33.28
C GLY A 14 -51.71 26.13 -31.88
N HIS A 15 -51.03 27.27 -31.77
CA HIS A 15 -50.45 27.87 -30.56
C HIS A 15 -51.42 28.29 -29.43
N GLY A 16 -50.90 28.35 -28.20
CA GLY A 16 -51.47 29.10 -27.07
C GLY A 16 -50.37 29.61 -26.13
N HIS A 17 -49.94 30.85 -26.34
CA HIS A 17 -49.11 31.60 -25.40
C HIS A 17 -49.97 32.14 -24.25
N ALA A 18 -49.58 31.86 -23.00
CA ALA A 18 -50.03 32.60 -21.83
C ALA A 18 -48.80 33.14 -21.09
N GLN A 19 -48.65 34.47 -21.15
CA GLN A 19 -47.68 35.25 -20.40
C GLN A 19 -48.30 35.71 -19.07
N GLY A 20 -47.50 35.70 -18.00
CA GLY A 20 -47.63 36.59 -16.85
C GLY A 20 -47.53 35.92 -15.47
N PRO A 21 -47.03 36.62 -14.43
CA PRO A 21 -45.88 37.52 -14.39
C PRO A 21 -44.78 36.97 -13.47
N GLY A 22 -43.55 37.41 -13.70
CA GLY A 22 -42.42 37.13 -12.82
C GLY A 22 -42.58 37.77 -11.44
N HIS A 23 -42.07 37.08 -10.42
CA HIS A 23 -41.18 37.60 -9.38
C HIS A 23 -40.91 36.46 -8.38
N GLY A 24 -39.81 35.76 -8.60
CA GLY A 24 -39.26 34.81 -7.65
C GLY A 24 -37.76 34.83 -7.81
N GLN A 25 -37.12 35.85 -7.23
CA GLN A 25 -35.67 35.98 -7.16
C GLN A 25 -35.05 34.62 -6.87
N GLY A 26 -34.18 34.17 -7.77
CA GLY A 26 -33.23 33.11 -7.52
C GLY A 26 -32.35 33.52 -6.35
N ARG A 27 -32.82 33.27 -5.13
CA ARG A 27 -31.98 33.13 -3.95
C ARG A 27 -31.11 31.93 -4.27
N ARG A 28 -29.93 32.19 -4.83
CA ARG A 28 -28.76 31.34 -4.63
C ARG A 28 -28.73 31.05 -3.14
N ARG A 29 -29.20 29.87 -2.74
CA ARG A 29 -29.03 29.37 -1.39
C ARG A 29 -27.52 29.24 -1.21
N ARG A 30 -26.88 30.31 -0.73
CA ARG A 30 -25.57 30.23 -0.11
C ARG A 30 -25.70 29.11 0.91
N GLY A 31 -24.93 28.04 0.71
CA GLY A 31 -25.02 26.82 1.51
C GLY A 31 -25.11 27.19 2.98
N ALA A 32 -26.05 26.57 3.70
CA ALA A 32 -26.12 26.68 5.14
C ALA A 32 -24.73 26.27 5.67
N GLY A 33 -23.96 27.25 6.12
CA GLY A 33 -22.64 27.01 6.70
C GLY A 33 -22.81 26.02 7.85
N ALA A 34 -21.86 25.09 7.98
CA ALA A 34 -21.89 24.14 9.08
C ALA A 34 -22.07 24.88 10.42
N PRO A 35 -22.83 24.30 11.36
CA PRO A 35 -23.09 24.93 12.64
C PRO A 35 -21.73 25.13 13.30
N ARG A 36 -21.42 26.38 13.68
CA ARG A 36 -20.12 26.75 14.26
C ARG A 36 -19.69 25.81 15.38
N ARG A 37 -20.65 25.28 16.15
CA ARG A 37 -20.43 24.30 17.22
C ARG A 37 -19.84 22.97 16.75
N ALA A 38 -20.29 22.42 15.62
CA ALA A 38 -19.75 21.16 15.09
C ALA A 38 -18.32 21.35 14.57
N VAL A 39 -18.07 22.46 13.86
CA VAL A 39 -16.72 22.82 13.41
C VAL A 39 -15.77 22.99 14.60
N VAL A 40 -16.19 23.74 15.62
CA VAL A 40 -15.38 23.95 16.83
C VAL A 40 -15.12 22.63 17.57
N ALA A 41 -16.12 21.76 17.72
CA ALA A 41 -15.94 20.47 18.39
C ALA A 41 -14.98 19.54 17.62
N THR A 42 -15.10 19.49 16.29
CA THR A 42 -14.19 18.70 15.44
C THR A 42 -12.76 19.25 15.51
N LEU A 43 -12.58 20.57 15.44
CA LEU A 43 -11.26 21.20 15.57
C LEU A 43 -10.67 21.02 16.97
N ALA A 44 -11.48 21.03 18.02
CA ALA A 44 -11.03 20.81 19.40
C ALA A 44 -10.43 19.41 19.63
N VAL A 45 -10.74 18.44 18.76
CA VAL A 45 -10.12 17.10 18.79
C VAL A 45 -8.96 17.01 17.79
N LEU A 46 -9.17 17.49 16.56
CA LEU A 46 -8.18 17.36 15.49
C LEU A 46 -6.93 18.22 15.70
N VAL A 47 -7.07 19.45 16.20
CA VAL A 47 -5.91 20.35 16.38
C VAL A 47 -4.96 19.79 17.44
N PRO A 48 -5.39 19.40 18.66
CA PRO A 48 -4.48 18.79 19.63
C PRO A 48 -3.82 17.52 19.10
N LEU A 49 -4.55 16.70 18.36
CA LEU A 49 -4.00 15.48 17.77
C LEU A 49 -2.97 15.78 16.69
N ALA A 50 -3.25 16.71 15.79
CA ALA A 50 -2.29 17.14 14.78
C ALA A 50 -1.04 17.77 15.42
N VAL A 51 -1.21 18.58 16.46
CA VAL A 51 -0.09 19.15 17.23
C VAL A 51 0.72 18.04 17.90
N ALA A 52 0.07 17.06 18.54
CA ALA A 52 0.75 15.92 19.14
C ALA A 52 1.53 15.10 18.10
N THR A 53 0.93 14.82 16.93
CA THR A 53 1.61 14.14 15.82
C THR A 53 2.82 14.93 15.35
N VAL A 54 2.71 16.25 15.17
CA VAL A 54 3.84 17.09 14.75
C VAL A 54 4.94 17.11 15.82
N VAL A 55 4.59 17.25 17.10
CA VAL A 55 5.56 17.24 18.20
C VAL A 55 6.29 15.90 18.25
N LEU A 56 5.56 14.78 18.16
CA LEU A 56 6.16 13.44 18.15
C LEU A 56 6.99 13.18 16.90
N LEU A 57 6.55 13.68 15.74
CA LEU A 57 7.29 13.54 14.49
C LEU A 57 8.60 14.33 14.52
N VAL A 58 8.61 15.52 15.12
CA VAL A 58 9.83 16.31 15.35
C VAL A 58 10.73 15.64 16.40
N TRP A 59 10.12 15.08 17.46
CA TRP A 59 10.86 14.44 18.54
C TRP A 59 11.53 13.12 18.10
N LEU A 60 10.83 12.31 17.31
CA LEU A 60 11.30 11.04 16.75
C LEU A 60 11.98 11.22 15.38
N TRP A 61 12.22 12.45 14.94
CA TRP A 61 12.81 12.66 13.62
C TRP A 61 14.23 12.09 13.58
N PRO A 62 14.54 11.20 12.63
CA PRO A 62 15.85 10.56 12.59
C PRO A 62 16.95 11.60 12.38
N SER A 63 17.99 11.47 13.19
CA SER A 63 19.13 12.38 13.22
C SER A 63 20.14 12.13 12.09
N GLY A 64 19.97 11.04 11.34
CA GLY A 64 20.86 10.62 10.25
C GLY A 64 22.19 10.06 10.76
N ARG A 65 22.24 9.64 12.02
CA ARG A 65 23.48 9.21 12.71
C ARG A 65 23.73 7.71 12.64
N THR A 66 22.80 6.94 12.08
CA THR A 66 23.04 5.53 11.77
C THR A 66 23.92 5.45 10.54
N GLU A 67 25.21 5.32 10.76
CA GLU A 67 26.09 4.61 9.85
C GLU A 67 25.59 3.16 9.82
N VAL A 68 24.74 2.83 8.85
CA VAL A 68 24.61 1.43 8.44
C VAL A 68 26.04 1.02 8.10
N PRO A 69 26.62 -0.02 8.74
CA PRO A 69 27.99 -0.40 8.46
C PRO A 69 28.16 -0.51 6.95
N ALA A 70 29.10 0.25 6.39
CA ALA A 70 29.46 0.08 4.98
C ALA A 70 29.83 -1.40 4.82
N GLY A 71 29.06 -2.14 4.03
CA GLY A 71 29.17 -3.61 3.92
C GLY A 71 28.04 -4.45 4.54
N ALA A 72 27.04 -3.84 5.21
CA ALA A 72 25.79 -4.55 5.53
C ALA A 72 24.88 -4.71 4.29
N GLY A 73 25.10 -3.90 3.27
CA GLY A 73 24.60 -4.10 1.91
C GLY A 73 25.71 -4.63 1.02
N LEU A 74 25.35 -5.52 0.10
CA LEU A 74 26.20 -5.86 -1.03
C LEU A 74 26.35 -4.61 -1.90
N ASP A 75 27.58 -4.15 -2.16
CA ASP A 75 27.84 -3.02 -3.07
C ASP A 75 27.33 -3.40 -4.46
N GLN A 76 26.14 -2.89 -4.81
CA GLN A 76 25.55 -3.04 -6.13
C GLN A 76 26.07 -1.96 -7.05
N LEU A 77 26.52 -2.36 -8.23
CA LEU A 77 27.13 -1.50 -9.24
C LEU A 77 26.54 -1.82 -10.60
N ASP A 78 26.44 -0.82 -11.46
CA ASP A 78 25.94 -1.02 -12.81
C ASP A 78 27.03 -1.56 -13.76
N GLY A 79 26.61 -2.39 -14.71
CA GLY A 79 27.47 -2.96 -15.74
C GLY A 79 26.73 -3.21 -17.06
N THR A 80 27.49 -3.40 -18.13
CA THR A 80 26.95 -3.74 -19.46
C THR A 80 27.54 -5.06 -19.96
N VAL A 81 26.70 -6.02 -20.34
CA VAL A 81 27.16 -7.29 -20.90
C VAL A 81 27.79 -7.05 -22.26
N VAL A 82 29.09 -7.34 -22.41
CA VAL A 82 29.83 -7.21 -23.67
C VAL A 82 29.67 -8.46 -24.52
N ALA A 83 29.77 -9.64 -23.88
CA ALA A 83 29.65 -10.92 -24.54
C ALA A 83 29.16 -11.99 -23.55
N VAL A 84 28.49 -13.01 -24.08
CA VAL A 84 28.08 -14.20 -23.31
C VAL A 84 28.70 -15.42 -23.96
N HIS A 85 29.36 -16.23 -23.15
CA HIS A 85 30.05 -17.45 -23.56
C HIS A 85 29.37 -18.65 -22.89
N PRO A 86 28.45 -19.34 -23.61
CA PRO A 86 27.79 -20.53 -23.09
C PRO A 86 28.80 -21.64 -22.78
N GLY A 87 28.56 -22.36 -21.69
CA GLY A 87 29.36 -23.48 -21.23
C GLY A 87 28.50 -24.67 -20.81
N PRO A 88 29.11 -25.83 -20.52
CA PRO A 88 28.38 -26.99 -20.06
C PRO A 88 27.68 -26.68 -18.73
N CYS A 89 26.42 -27.08 -18.62
CA CYS A 89 25.75 -27.16 -17.32
C CYS A 89 26.32 -28.39 -16.60
N GLY A 90 26.87 -28.21 -15.40
CA GLY A 90 27.37 -29.31 -14.58
C GLY A 90 26.30 -30.34 -14.23
N GLU A 91 26.69 -31.39 -13.51
CA GLU A 91 25.78 -32.47 -13.13
C GLU A 91 24.58 -31.95 -12.30
N VAL A 92 23.39 -32.43 -12.64
CA VAL A 92 22.13 -32.01 -12.02
C VAL A 92 21.71 -33.10 -11.02
N PRO A 93 21.43 -32.74 -9.75
CA PRO A 93 20.96 -33.70 -8.76
C PRO A 93 19.69 -34.43 -9.20
N GLU A 94 19.55 -35.69 -8.83
CA GLU A 94 18.40 -36.52 -9.18
C GLU A 94 17.09 -35.91 -8.61
N GLY A 95 16.12 -35.65 -9.48
CA GLY A 95 14.85 -34.99 -9.13
C GLY A 95 14.83 -33.46 -9.25
N ALA A 96 15.97 -32.81 -9.52
CA ALA A 96 16.00 -31.37 -9.83
C ALA A 96 15.62 -31.10 -11.30
N ALA A 97 15.01 -29.94 -11.55
CA ALA A 97 14.73 -29.49 -12.92
C ALA A 97 16.04 -29.27 -13.67
N ALA A 98 16.13 -29.78 -14.90
CA ALA A 98 17.29 -29.55 -15.76
C ALA A 98 17.49 -28.04 -15.98
N PRO A 99 18.72 -27.51 -15.80
CA PRO A 99 19.02 -26.11 -16.00
C PRO A 99 18.93 -25.75 -17.48
N ASP A 100 18.57 -24.50 -17.76
CA ASP A 100 18.53 -23.98 -19.11
C ASP A 100 19.97 -23.86 -19.66
N PRO A 101 20.32 -24.51 -20.78
CA PRO A 101 21.66 -24.42 -21.37
C PRO A 101 22.11 -22.97 -21.66
N ALA A 102 21.18 -22.05 -21.89
CA ALA A 102 21.47 -20.63 -22.11
C ALA A 102 21.93 -19.88 -20.83
N THR A 103 21.82 -20.51 -19.66
CA THR A 103 22.19 -19.93 -18.34
C THR A 103 23.49 -20.52 -17.78
N CYS A 104 24.16 -21.38 -18.55
CA CYS A 104 25.40 -22.03 -18.16
C CYS A 104 26.57 -21.40 -18.93
N GLY A 105 27.65 -21.05 -18.23
CA GLY A 105 28.83 -20.39 -18.81
C GLY A 105 29.20 -19.11 -18.07
N HIS A 106 29.82 -18.18 -18.80
CA HIS A 106 30.29 -16.90 -18.25
C HIS A 106 29.87 -15.74 -19.17
N ALA A 107 29.68 -14.56 -18.58
CA ALA A 107 29.50 -13.31 -19.31
C ALA A 107 30.72 -12.41 -19.08
N THR A 108 31.17 -11.73 -20.13
CA THR A 108 32.10 -10.61 -20.02
C THR A 108 31.26 -9.36 -19.83
N VAL A 109 31.40 -8.69 -18.69
CA VAL A 109 30.64 -7.50 -18.32
C VAL A 109 31.59 -6.33 -18.15
N ARG A 110 31.26 -5.19 -18.76
CA ARG A 110 31.94 -3.93 -18.53
C ARG A 110 31.37 -3.25 -17.30
N VAL A 111 32.22 -2.87 -16.36
CA VAL A 111 31.82 -2.14 -15.16
C VAL A 111 31.55 -0.67 -15.52
N GLU A 112 30.37 -0.16 -15.19
CA GLU A 112 29.95 1.23 -15.50
C GLU A 112 30.04 2.15 -14.28
N GLU A 113 30.03 1.60 -13.06
CA GLU A 113 30.15 2.35 -11.81
C GLU A 113 31.17 1.76 -10.83
N GLY A 114 31.73 2.60 -9.95
CA GLY A 114 32.65 2.18 -8.90
C GLY A 114 34.16 2.40 -9.21
N PRO A 115 35.07 1.70 -8.50
CA PRO A 115 36.50 1.91 -8.64
C PRO A 115 37.09 1.32 -9.94
N ASP A 116 36.42 0.33 -10.54
CA ASP A 116 36.89 -0.41 -11.72
C ASP A 116 36.17 0.00 -13.03
N VAL A 117 35.61 1.22 -13.10
CA VAL A 117 34.85 1.71 -14.27
C VAL A 117 35.63 1.58 -15.58
N GLY A 118 34.96 1.05 -16.60
CA GLY A 118 35.49 0.82 -17.94
C GLY A 118 36.26 -0.50 -18.11
N ARG A 119 36.48 -1.24 -17.02
CA ARG A 119 37.12 -2.57 -17.04
C ARG A 119 36.11 -3.65 -17.45
N ASP A 120 36.59 -4.64 -18.19
CA ASP A 120 35.82 -5.85 -18.51
C ASP A 120 36.18 -6.95 -17.51
N VAL A 121 35.15 -7.47 -16.84
CA VAL A 121 35.27 -8.58 -15.89
C VAL A 121 34.52 -9.80 -16.41
N ARG A 122 35.10 -10.98 -16.24
CA ARG A 122 34.49 -12.25 -16.66
C ARG A 122 33.79 -12.88 -15.46
N LEU A 123 32.48 -13.00 -15.52
CA LEU A 123 31.63 -13.42 -14.40
C LEU A 123 30.85 -14.66 -14.76
N ALA A 124 30.71 -15.59 -13.82
CA ALA A 124 29.84 -16.75 -14.01
C ALA A 124 28.37 -16.31 -14.16
N LEU A 125 27.65 -16.94 -15.09
CA LEU A 125 26.21 -16.72 -15.23
C LEU A 125 25.45 -17.27 -13.99
N PRO A 126 24.43 -16.56 -13.47
CA PRO A 126 23.56 -17.08 -12.43
C PRO A 126 22.91 -18.40 -12.84
N ARG A 127 22.82 -19.35 -11.90
CA ARG A 127 22.27 -20.69 -12.13
C ARG A 127 21.10 -20.95 -11.18
N GLY A 128 20.23 -21.89 -11.58
CA GLY A 128 19.11 -22.37 -10.78
C GLY A 128 17.73 -21.99 -11.33
N PRO A 129 16.65 -22.41 -10.65
CA PRO A 129 15.29 -22.09 -11.05
C PRO A 129 15.07 -20.57 -11.14
N GLY A 130 14.57 -20.09 -12.27
CA GLY A 130 14.35 -18.66 -12.50
C GLY A 130 15.61 -17.87 -12.92
N ALA A 131 16.74 -18.54 -13.17
CA ALA A 131 17.93 -17.91 -13.72
C ALA A 131 17.60 -17.17 -15.04
N GLN A 132 18.13 -15.95 -15.16
CA GLN A 132 17.83 -15.09 -16.30
C GLN A 132 18.83 -15.31 -17.44
N ARG A 133 18.33 -15.08 -18.66
CA ARG A 133 19.15 -15.09 -19.86
C ARG A 133 19.73 -13.70 -20.07
N PHE A 134 21.00 -13.66 -20.43
CA PHE A 134 21.71 -12.44 -20.75
C PHE A 134 22.18 -12.48 -22.19
N THR A 135 22.25 -11.30 -22.80
CA THR A 135 22.70 -11.06 -24.17
C THR A 135 23.63 -9.86 -24.22
N ALA A 136 24.45 -9.77 -25.27
CA ALA A 136 25.34 -8.62 -25.44
C ALA A 136 24.52 -7.33 -25.59
N GLY A 137 24.87 -6.31 -24.80
CA GLY A 137 24.18 -5.02 -24.71
C GLY A 137 23.21 -4.90 -23.54
N ASP A 138 22.97 -5.95 -22.77
CA ASP A 138 22.09 -5.87 -21.59
C ASP A 138 22.74 -5.07 -20.47
N ALA A 139 21.95 -4.20 -19.85
CA ALA A 139 22.33 -3.51 -18.62
C ALA A 139 22.10 -4.45 -17.42
N VAL A 140 23.09 -4.60 -16.55
CA VAL A 140 23.11 -5.57 -15.47
C VAL A 140 23.62 -4.97 -14.17
N VAL A 141 23.25 -5.61 -13.06
CA VAL A 141 23.70 -5.28 -11.72
C VAL A 141 24.79 -6.27 -11.30
N LEU A 142 25.91 -5.72 -10.87
CA LEU A 142 27.05 -6.42 -10.30
C LEU A 142 27.03 -6.27 -8.79
N ILE A 143 27.36 -7.34 -8.08
CA ILE A 143 27.62 -7.32 -6.64
C ILE A 143 29.12 -7.41 -6.44
N ARG A 144 29.73 -6.46 -5.71
CA ARG A 144 31.13 -6.55 -5.33
C ARG A 144 31.30 -7.45 -4.11
N VAL A 145 32.09 -8.51 -4.25
CA VAL A 145 32.43 -9.45 -3.17
C VAL A 145 33.85 -9.10 -2.72
N GLY A 146 34.02 -8.42 -1.57
CA GLY A 146 35.36 -8.09 -1.05
C GLY A 146 35.53 -6.74 -0.33
N GLY A 147 34.46 -6.08 0.12
CA GLY A 147 34.53 -4.82 0.87
C GLY A 147 34.75 -4.95 2.39
N ALA A 148 35.30 -6.06 2.88
CA ALA A 148 35.78 -6.09 4.26
C ALA A 148 37.10 -5.32 4.29
N GLU A 149 37.09 -4.14 4.92
CA GLU A 149 38.28 -3.35 5.19
C GLU A 149 39.41 -4.24 5.70
N GLU A 150 40.66 -3.93 5.31
CA GLU A 150 41.89 -4.49 5.88
C GLU A 150 41.95 -4.20 7.39
N GLY A 151 41.17 -4.95 8.16
CA GLY A 151 41.28 -5.09 9.60
C GLY A 151 42.43 -6.04 9.87
N ASP A 152 43.52 -5.47 10.36
CA ASP A 152 44.70 -6.12 10.93
C ASP A 152 44.40 -7.53 11.51
N GLY A 153 45.01 -8.53 10.90
CA GLY A 153 45.51 -9.72 11.59
C GLY A 153 44.50 -10.73 12.15
N SER A 154 44.54 -11.92 11.55
CA SER A 154 44.27 -13.22 12.20
C SER A 154 42.81 -13.67 12.31
N ALA A 155 42.37 -14.42 11.29
CA ALA A 155 41.49 -15.58 11.48
C ALA A 155 41.63 -16.55 10.28
N ALA A 156 42.87 -16.96 9.99
CA ALA A 156 43.13 -18.13 9.17
C ALA A 156 43.27 -19.34 10.11
N ASP A 157 42.16 -19.97 10.48
CA ASP A 157 42.14 -21.41 10.74
C ASP A 157 40.71 -21.93 10.86
N GLN A 158 40.33 -22.83 9.93
CA GLN A 158 39.30 -23.87 10.00
C GLN A 158 38.50 -24.00 8.69
N ALA A 159 39.07 -24.72 7.74
CA ALA A 159 38.35 -25.65 6.86
C ALA A 159 39.37 -26.47 6.06
N ALA A 160 40.12 -27.33 6.75
CA ALA A 160 40.92 -28.39 6.12
C ALA A 160 40.20 -29.72 6.29
N GLY A 161 39.78 -30.33 5.18
CA GLY A 161 39.34 -31.73 5.15
C GLY A 161 38.45 -32.05 3.94
N GLY A 162 39.05 -32.53 2.85
CA GLY A 162 38.29 -33.15 1.76
C GLY A 162 38.96 -33.08 0.39
N GLU A 163 39.90 -33.99 0.18
CA GLU A 163 40.31 -34.65 -1.07
C GLU A 163 40.40 -33.91 -2.43
N THR A 164 41.62 -34.00 -2.97
CA THR A 164 42.11 -33.61 -4.28
C THR A 164 41.44 -34.34 -5.45
N ALA A 165 40.99 -33.57 -6.44
CA ALA A 165 40.99 -33.97 -7.84
C ALA A 165 41.70 -32.86 -8.63
N GLU A 166 42.89 -33.19 -9.13
CA GLU A 166 43.65 -32.36 -10.05
C GLU A 166 42.92 -32.32 -11.40
N GLU A 167 42.40 -31.15 -11.78
CA GLU A 167 42.04 -30.86 -13.17
C GLU A 167 42.97 -29.76 -13.67
N GLU A 168 44.02 -30.21 -14.35
CA GLU A 168 45.00 -29.41 -15.05
C GLU A 168 44.34 -28.79 -16.29
N THR A 169 43.93 -27.52 -16.22
CA THR A 169 43.58 -26.72 -17.40
C THR A 169 44.59 -25.60 -17.57
N ALA A 170 45.22 -25.60 -18.74
CA ALA A 170 46.25 -24.68 -19.18
C ALA A 170 45.81 -23.21 -19.14
N GLY A 171 46.79 -22.34 -18.92
CA GLY A 171 46.64 -20.94 -18.54
C GLY A 171 45.75 -20.08 -19.44
N ASP A 172 44.90 -19.31 -18.76
CA ASP A 172 44.43 -17.99 -19.18
C ASP A 172 44.82 -17.02 -18.05
N GLU A 173 45.69 -16.04 -18.34
CA GLU A 173 46.22 -15.06 -17.39
C GLU A 173 45.17 -13.98 -17.00
N THR A 174 43.96 -14.40 -16.61
CA THR A 174 42.92 -13.51 -16.05
C THR A 174 42.29 -14.05 -14.76
N ALA A 175 42.92 -15.04 -14.11
CA ALA A 175 42.45 -15.69 -12.89
C ALA A 175 42.45 -14.82 -11.60
N GLY A 176 42.67 -13.50 -11.72
CA GLY A 176 42.67 -12.56 -10.59
C GLY A 176 41.37 -11.77 -10.38
N ASP A 177 40.43 -11.80 -11.35
CA ASP A 177 39.25 -10.91 -11.35
C ASP A 177 37.92 -11.58 -10.95
N GLU A 178 37.85 -12.91 -10.98
CA GLU A 178 36.63 -13.65 -10.59
C GLU A 178 36.25 -13.48 -9.11
N ALA A 179 37.20 -13.05 -8.26
CA ALA A 179 37.00 -12.97 -6.82
C ALA A 179 36.33 -11.67 -6.34
N ALA A 180 36.28 -10.61 -7.18
CA ALA A 180 35.83 -9.29 -6.73
C ALA A 180 34.37 -8.96 -7.09
N TYR A 181 33.79 -9.60 -8.10
CA TYR A 181 32.46 -9.27 -8.60
C TYR A 181 31.63 -10.52 -8.88
N GLN A 182 30.31 -10.40 -8.70
CA GLN A 182 29.33 -11.41 -9.05
C GLN A 182 28.24 -10.77 -9.90
N LEU A 183 27.87 -11.42 -11.02
CA LEU A 183 26.72 -11.00 -11.81
C LEU A 183 25.44 -11.34 -11.06
N SER A 184 24.64 -10.33 -10.70
CA SER A 184 23.41 -10.51 -9.92
C SER A 184 22.21 -10.69 -10.82
N ASP A 185 21.84 -9.66 -11.58
CA ASP A 185 20.59 -9.62 -12.36
C ASP A 185 20.61 -8.51 -13.43
N HIS A 186 19.56 -8.37 -14.23
CA HIS A 186 19.32 -7.24 -15.14
C HIS A 186 18.99 -5.96 -14.38
N ASP A 187 19.51 -4.83 -14.87
CA ASP A 187 19.03 -3.51 -14.48
C ASP A 187 17.60 -3.29 -14.99
N ARG A 188 16.72 -2.84 -14.10
CA ARG A 188 15.29 -2.58 -14.41
C ARG A 188 14.94 -1.11 -14.30
N THR A 189 15.92 -0.24 -14.12
CA THR A 189 15.72 1.19 -13.84
C THR A 189 14.88 1.85 -14.93
N SER A 190 15.20 1.60 -16.20
CA SER A 190 14.46 2.13 -17.35
C SER A 190 13.00 1.65 -17.41
N ALA A 191 12.76 0.35 -17.22
CA ALA A 191 11.43 -0.26 -17.25
C ALA A 191 10.54 0.22 -16.10
N LEU A 192 11.12 0.38 -14.90
CA LEU A 192 10.42 0.90 -13.73
C LEU A 192 10.04 2.38 -13.91
N TRP A 193 10.94 3.21 -14.44
CA TRP A 193 10.61 4.61 -14.76
C TRP A 193 9.52 4.72 -15.82
N LEU A 194 9.57 3.91 -16.88
CA LEU A 194 8.53 3.88 -17.89
C LEU A 194 7.17 3.50 -17.28
N SER A 195 7.15 2.50 -16.41
CA SER A 195 5.93 2.05 -15.70
C SER A 195 5.40 3.13 -14.75
N ALA A 196 6.28 3.81 -14.01
CA ALA A 196 5.92 4.89 -13.10
C ALA A 196 5.33 6.10 -13.85
N VAL A 197 5.93 6.48 -14.98
CA VAL A 197 5.41 7.56 -15.83
C VAL A 197 4.08 7.16 -16.45
N ALA A 198 3.93 5.95 -16.97
CA ALA A 198 2.68 5.46 -17.53
C ALA A 198 1.55 5.46 -16.47
N PHE A 199 1.84 5.00 -15.26
CA PHE A 199 0.93 5.05 -14.13
C PHE A 199 0.54 6.49 -13.77
N ALA A 200 1.51 7.40 -13.63
CA ALA A 200 1.26 8.80 -13.32
C ALA A 200 0.38 9.48 -14.38
N LEU A 201 0.67 9.24 -15.68
CA LEU A 201 -0.13 9.77 -16.78
C LEU A 201 -1.56 9.23 -16.75
N ALA A 202 -1.76 7.93 -16.47
CA ALA A 202 -3.10 7.36 -16.36
C ALA A 202 -3.89 7.98 -15.20
N VAL A 203 -3.27 8.13 -14.02
CA VAL A 203 -3.89 8.75 -12.84
C VAL A 203 -4.25 10.22 -13.11
N ILE A 204 -3.37 10.99 -13.75
CA ILE A 204 -3.64 12.39 -14.11
C ILE A 204 -4.70 12.47 -15.21
N ALA A 205 -4.69 11.58 -16.20
CA ALA A 205 -5.69 11.57 -17.25
C ALA A 205 -7.10 11.30 -16.70
N PHE A 206 -7.23 10.33 -15.79
CA PHE A 206 -8.50 9.97 -15.17
C PHE A 206 -8.94 10.99 -14.10
N GLY A 207 -8.04 11.35 -13.18
CA GLY A 207 -8.32 12.20 -12.02
C GLY A 207 -8.13 13.70 -12.24
N ARG A 208 -7.47 14.13 -13.33
CA ARG A 208 -7.12 15.53 -13.62
C ARG A 208 -6.32 16.13 -12.45
N TRP A 209 -6.75 17.29 -11.93
CA TRP A 209 -6.15 17.90 -10.74
C TRP A 209 -6.24 16.98 -9.51
N ARG A 210 -7.32 16.22 -9.33
CA ARG A 210 -7.41 15.25 -8.23
C ARG A 210 -6.39 14.12 -8.38
N GLY A 211 -6.07 13.76 -9.63
CA GLY A 211 -4.99 12.83 -9.93
C GLY A 211 -3.62 13.37 -9.50
N VAL A 212 -3.33 14.64 -9.79
CA VAL A 212 -2.09 15.30 -9.34
C VAL A 212 -1.98 15.32 -7.81
N THR A 213 -3.05 15.68 -7.10
CA THR A 213 -3.03 15.67 -5.63
C THR A 213 -2.90 14.26 -5.05
N ALA A 214 -3.44 13.24 -5.73
CA ALA A 214 -3.27 11.84 -5.32
C ALA A 214 -1.81 11.38 -5.49
N LEU A 215 -1.15 11.74 -6.60
CA LEU A 215 0.28 11.46 -6.80
C LEU A 215 1.16 12.21 -5.80
N ALA A 216 0.84 13.48 -5.50
CA ALA A 216 1.54 14.23 -4.46
C ALA A 216 1.36 13.58 -3.08
N GLY A 217 0.14 13.10 -2.76
CA GLY A 217 -0.13 12.33 -1.55
C GLY A 217 0.71 11.05 -1.48
N LEU A 218 0.78 10.29 -2.58
CA LEU A 218 1.62 9.09 -2.69
C LEU A 218 3.10 9.40 -2.46
N ALA A 219 3.61 10.47 -3.07
CA ALA A 219 4.99 10.92 -2.86
C ALA A 219 5.26 11.29 -1.40
N ILE A 220 4.35 12.00 -0.73
CA ILE A 220 4.46 12.31 0.71
C ILE A 220 4.48 11.04 1.55
N THR A 221 3.64 10.05 1.23
CA THR A 221 3.66 8.75 1.91
C THR A 221 5.03 8.10 1.78
N PHE A 222 5.59 8.02 0.58
CA PHE A 222 6.95 7.47 0.38
C PHE A 222 8.01 8.26 1.13
N VAL A 223 7.96 9.60 1.12
CA VAL A 223 8.90 10.43 1.88
C VAL A 223 8.80 10.14 3.37
N LEU A 224 7.61 10.06 3.95
CA LEU A 224 7.45 9.75 5.38
C LEU A 224 7.88 8.31 5.71
N LEU A 225 7.68 7.35 4.82
CA LEU A 225 8.17 5.99 5.03
C LEU A 225 9.71 5.94 4.95
N LEU A 226 10.30 6.48 3.88
CA LEU A 226 11.74 6.36 3.59
C LEU A 226 12.60 7.32 4.43
N ALA A 227 12.11 8.50 4.79
CA ALA A 227 12.88 9.52 5.51
C ALA A 227 12.53 9.62 7.00
N PHE A 228 11.41 9.05 7.45
CA PHE A 228 11.02 9.08 8.87
C PHE A 228 10.85 7.67 9.46
N VAL A 229 9.97 6.83 8.91
CA VAL A 229 9.65 5.51 9.52
C VAL A 229 10.85 4.57 9.49
N ILE A 230 11.44 4.33 8.31
CA ILE A 230 12.57 3.41 8.17
C ILE A 230 13.78 3.90 8.97
N PRO A 231 14.27 5.15 8.82
CA PRO A 231 15.46 5.57 9.54
C PRO A 231 15.21 5.69 11.05
N GLY A 232 14.00 6.07 11.49
CA GLY A 232 13.65 6.09 12.91
C GLY A 232 13.75 4.69 13.55
N ILE A 233 13.27 3.65 12.85
CA ILE A 233 13.41 2.26 13.30
C ILE A 233 14.88 1.83 13.33
N LEU A 234 15.67 2.20 12.32
CA LEU A 234 17.10 1.89 12.27
C LEU A 234 17.91 2.59 13.37
N GLU A 235 17.49 3.79 13.81
CA GLU A 235 18.06 4.50 14.96
C GLU A 235 17.69 3.87 16.32
N GLY A 236 16.88 2.80 16.32
CA GLY A 236 16.53 2.02 17.51
C GLY A 236 15.27 2.52 18.22
N GLU A 237 14.51 3.44 17.63
CA GLU A 237 13.22 3.86 18.18
C GLU A 237 12.20 2.70 18.14
N PRO A 238 11.27 2.62 19.11
CA PRO A 238 10.27 1.56 19.15
C PRO A 238 9.44 1.53 17.86
N PRO A 239 9.48 0.43 17.05
CA PRO A 239 8.87 0.44 15.71
C PRO A 239 7.36 0.71 15.73
N MET A 240 6.67 0.21 16.77
CA MET A 240 5.24 0.48 16.95
C MET A 240 4.94 1.97 17.12
N LEU A 241 5.74 2.70 17.90
CA LEU A 241 5.53 4.13 18.14
C LEU A 241 5.78 4.93 16.86
N VAL A 242 6.89 4.64 16.17
CA VAL A 242 7.25 5.25 14.89
C VAL A 242 6.14 5.01 13.85
N ALA A 243 5.59 3.80 13.78
CA ALA A 243 4.49 3.47 12.88
C ALA A 243 3.20 4.21 13.20
N ILE A 244 2.84 4.37 14.48
CA ILE A 244 1.64 5.14 14.88
C ILE A 244 1.79 6.61 14.46
N VAL A 245 2.95 7.22 14.75
CA VAL A 245 3.22 8.62 14.42
C VAL A 245 3.29 8.81 12.91
N GLY A 246 3.99 7.92 12.20
CA GLY A 246 4.09 7.92 10.74
C GLY A 246 2.73 7.76 10.08
N ALA A 247 1.91 6.79 10.53
CA ALA A 247 0.56 6.59 10.02
C ALA A 247 -0.35 7.80 10.25
N ALA A 248 -0.29 8.40 11.45
CA ALA A 248 -1.04 9.61 11.76
C ALA A 248 -0.58 10.80 10.89
N ALA A 249 0.72 10.97 10.67
CA ALA A 249 1.29 12.03 9.84
C ALA A 249 0.92 11.87 8.35
N ILE A 250 1.05 10.66 7.81
CA ILE A 250 0.64 10.30 6.45
C ILE A 250 -0.84 10.63 6.27
N MET A 251 -1.69 10.13 7.16
CA MET A 251 -3.13 10.29 7.04
C MET A 251 -3.58 11.75 7.23
N LEU A 252 -3.08 12.49 8.22
CA LEU A 252 -3.40 13.91 8.36
C LEU A 252 -2.98 14.71 7.11
N THR A 253 -1.79 14.45 6.58
CA THR A 253 -1.27 15.22 5.46
C THR A 253 -1.99 14.85 4.16
N VAL A 254 -2.07 13.56 3.84
CA VAL A 254 -2.60 13.06 2.57
C VAL A 254 -4.09 13.29 2.44
N LEU A 255 -4.90 13.05 3.49
CA LEU A 255 -6.36 13.22 3.39
C LEU A 255 -6.74 14.68 3.20
N PHE A 256 -6.12 15.60 3.95
CA PHE A 256 -6.39 17.03 3.78
C PHE A 256 -5.84 17.58 2.46
N LEU A 257 -4.73 17.05 1.94
CA LEU A 257 -4.21 17.40 0.62
C LEU A 257 -5.14 16.97 -0.51
N THR A 258 -5.66 15.73 -0.45
CA THR A 258 -6.44 15.10 -1.53
C THR A 258 -7.92 15.50 -1.51
N HIS A 259 -8.52 15.62 -0.33
CA HIS A 259 -9.96 15.87 -0.16
C HIS A 259 -10.27 17.30 0.32
N GLY A 260 -9.25 18.07 0.69
CA GLY A 260 -9.39 19.43 1.20
C GLY A 260 -9.88 19.50 2.64
N PHE A 261 -9.83 20.69 3.21
CA PHE A 261 -10.26 20.98 4.58
C PHE A 261 -11.78 21.07 4.69
N THR A 262 -12.43 19.92 4.84
CA THR A 262 -13.87 19.84 5.06
C THR A 262 -14.21 19.09 6.33
N LEU A 263 -15.42 19.29 6.85
CA LEU A 263 -15.94 18.46 7.94
C LEU A 263 -16.04 16.99 7.54
N THR A 264 -16.29 16.69 6.27
CA THR A 264 -16.33 15.32 5.75
C THR A 264 -14.96 14.66 5.82
N THR A 265 -13.92 15.34 5.34
CA THR A 265 -12.52 14.90 5.49
C THR A 265 -12.15 14.74 6.97
N SER A 266 -12.56 15.68 7.81
CA SER A 266 -12.29 15.63 9.25
C SER A 266 -12.91 14.39 9.94
N MET A 267 -14.11 13.99 9.53
CA MET A 267 -14.77 12.79 10.05
C MET A 267 -14.14 11.51 9.54
N ALA A 268 -13.64 11.51 8.30
CA ALA A 268 -12.84 10.42 7.77
C ALA A 268 -11.56 10.26 8.62
N VAL A 269 -10.76 11.31 8.77
CA VAL A 269 -9.54 11.35 9.61
C VAL A 269 -9.78 10.80 11.02
N LEU A 270 -10.81 11.30 11.71
CA LEU A 270 -11.15 10.83 13.06
C LEU A 270 -11.59 9.36 13.07
N GLY A 271 -12.32 8.93 12.05
CA GLY A 271 -12.69 7.54 11.85
C GLY A 271 -11.47 6.64 11.63
N THR A 272 -10.53 7.07 10.79
CA THR A 272 -9.30 6.34 10.49
C THR A 272 -8.46 6.18 11.76
N LEU A 273 -8.26 7.24 12.53
CA LEU A 273 -7.49 7.20 13.78
C LEU A 273 -8.12 6.29 14.83
N ALA A 274 -9.43 6.41 15.03
CA ALA A 274 -10.14 5.57 15.98
C ALA A 274 -10.08 4.10 15.59
N SER A 275 -10.26 3.78 14.30
CA SER A 275 -10.15 2.40 13.82
C SER A 275 -8.73 1.88 13.82
N LEU A 276 -7.74 2.69 13.49
CA LEU A 276 -6.33 2.31 13.56
C LEU A 276 -5.92 2.02 15.01
N THR A 277 -6.45 2.78 15.97
CA THR A 277 -6.27 2.52 17.41
C THR A 277 -6.86 1.16 17.77
N VAL A 278 -8.09 0.85 17.32
CA VAL A 278 -8.70 -0.47 17.53
C VAL A 278 -7.86 -1.57 16.89
N THR A 279 -7.40 -1.39 15.65
CA THR A 279 -6.53 -2.33 14.94
C THR A 279 -5.24 -2.58 15.71
N GLY A 280 -4.57 -1.52 16.19
CA GLY A 280 -3.32 -1.64 16.95
C GLY A 280 -3.51 -2.39 18.27
N LEU A 281 -4.60 -2.12 19.00
CA LEU A 281 -4.93 -2.84 20.24
C LEU A 281 -5.24 -4.32 19.96
N LEU A 282 -5.99 -4.61 18.91
CA LEU A 282 -6.27 -5.99 18.47
C LEU A 282 -4.98 -6.71 18.03
N ALA A 283 -4.10 -6.01 17.31
CA ALA A 283 -2.81 -6.54 16.86
C ALA A 283 -1.93 -6.91 18.05
N TYR A 284 -1.76 -5.97 18.98
CA TYR A 284 -0.99 -6.18 20.21
C TYR A 284 -1.51 -7.37 21.00
N GLY A 285 -2.83 -7.45 21.21
CA GLY A 285 -3.46 -8.56 21.91
C GLY A 285 -3.27 -9.90 21.19
N ALA A 286 -3.52 -9.96 19.88
CA ALA A 286 -3.44 -11.19 19.10
C ALA A 286 -2.01 -11.70 18.96
N ILE A 287 -1.03 -10.81 18.71
CA ILE A 287 0.39 -11.15 18.59
C ILE A 287 0.94 -11.66 19.93
N THR A 288 0.58 -11.00 21.04
CA THR A 288 1.01 -11.44 22.38
C THR A 288 0.37 -12.77 22.76
N PHE A 289 -0.92 -12.95 22.48
CA PHE A 289 -1.65 -14.19 22.79
C PHE A 289 -1.15 -15.40 21.98
N ALA A 290 -0.74 -15.17 20.73
CA ALA A 290 -0.19 -16.20 19.85
C ALA A 290 1.35 -16.35 19.96
N GLU A 291 1.98 -15.63 20.90
CA GLU A 291 3.43 -15.67 21.14
C GLU A 291 4.27 -15.43 19.87
N LEU A 292 3.80 -14.55 18.98
CA LEU A 292 4.49 -14.27 17.72
C LEU A 292 5.69 -13.35 17.94
N THR A 293 6.86 -13.78 17.45
CA THR A 293 8.14 -13.06 17.60
C THR A 293 8.39 -12.02 16.50
N GLY A 294 7.64 -12.06 15.40
CA GLY A 294 7.83 -11.20 14.24
C GLY A 294 8.96 -11.63 13.28
N VAL A 295 9.58 -12.79 13.51
CA VAL A 295 10.59 -13.37 12.61
C VAL A 295 9.95 -14.45 11.75
N THR A 296 9.85 -14.23 10.44
CA THR A 296 9.12 -15.11 9.50
C THR A 296 9.87 -15.47 8.23
N ASP A 297 10.99 -14.82 7.96
CA ASP A 297 11.76 -15.00 6.74
C ASP A 297 13.23 -14.64 7.02
N ASP A 298 14.10 -14.96 6.08
CA ASP A 298 15.54 -14.70 6.22
C ASP A 298 15.84 -13.21 6.41
N SER A 299 15.02 -12.30 5.88
CA SER A 299 15.24 -10.85 6.02
C SER A 299 14.98 -10.40 7.46
N SER A 300 13.85 -10.79 8.03
CA SER A 300 13.49 -10.52 9.44
C SER A 300 14.41 -11.24 10.42
N PHE A 301 14.87 -12.45 10.08
CA PHE A 301 15.87 -13.19 10.85
C PHE A 301 17.22 -12.46 10.85
N MET A 302 17.72 -12.08 9.67
CA MET A 302 18.98 -11.34 9.54
C MET A 302 18.90 -9.96 10.19
N LEU A 303 17.77 -9.26 10.11
CA LEU A 303 17.56 -8.00 10.82
C LEU A 303 17.64 -8.20 12.34
N GLY A 304 16.93 -9.19 12.89
CA GLY A 304 16.98 -9.48 14.33
C GLY A 304 18.37 -9.92 14.83
N PHE A 305 19.19 -10.49 13.94
CA PHE A 305 20.55 -10.90 14.25
C PHE A 305 21.58 -9.77 14.11
N SER A 306 21.50 -8.99 13.02
CA SER A 306 22.47 -7.94 12.67
C SER A 306 22.19 -6.59 13.34
N THR A 307 20.93 -6.35 13.73
CA THR A 307 20.49 -5.10 14.34
C THR A 307 19.72 -5.39 15.63
N ARG A 308 19.82 -4.51 16.63
CA ARG A 308 19.04 -4.62 17.88
C ARG A 308 17.61 -4.08 17.70
N ILE A 309 16.95 -4.48 16.61
CA ILE A 309 15.58 -4.06 16.29
C ILE A 309 14.59 -5.03 16.94
N ASP A 310 13.55 -4.49 17.57
CA ASP A 310 12.41 -5.25 18.07
C ASP A 310 11.57 -5.81 16.90
N THR A 311 11.77 -7.07 16.54
CA THR A 311 11.08 -7.74 15.44
C THR A 311 9.58 -7.91 15.71
N GLN A 312 9.18 -8.08 16.97
CA GLN A 312 7.76 -8.15 17.34
C GLN A 312 7.11 -6.78 17.20
N GLY A 313 7.81 -5.72 17.60
CA GLY A 313 7.44 -4.33 17.33
C GLY A 313 7.35 -4.02 15.84
N LEU A 314 8.26 -4.57 15.03
CA LEU A 314 8.23 -4.43 13.56
C LEU A 314 7.02 -5.12 12.94
N LEU A 315 6.63 -6.30 13.45
CA LEU A 315 5.38 -6.94 13.07
C LEU A 315 4.18 -6.03 13.38
N LEU A 316 4.09 -5.47 14.59
CA LEU A 316 3.03 -4.53 14.97
C LEU A 316 3.00 -3.30 14.06
N ALA A 317 4.17 -2.72 13.76
CA ALA A 317 4.33 -1.61 12.83
C ALA A 317 3.80 -1.98 11.43
N SER A 318 4.12 -3.16 10.92
CA SER A 318 3.66 -3.64 9.61
C SER A 318 2.13 -3.75 9.54
N VAL A 319 1.48 -4.19 10.63
CA VAL A 319 0.02 -4.28 10.72
C VAL A 319 -0.61 -2.88 10.68
N ILE A 320 -0.03 -1.91 11.40
CA ILE A 320 -0.53 -0.52 11.45
C ILE A 320 -0.38 0.18 10.09
N ILE A 321 0.82 0.13 9.50
CA ILE A 321 1.09 0.77 8.20
C ILE A 321 0.29 0.09 7.09
N GLY A 322 0.24 -1.25 7.07
CA GLY A 322 -0.54 -2.02 6.09
C GLY A 322 -2.04 -1.75 6.18
N ALA A 323 -2.59 -1.62 7.40
CA ALA A 323 -4.00 -1.32 7.59
C ALA A 323 -4.37 0.13 7.19
N LEU A 324 -3.45 1.08 7.30
CA LEU A 324 -3.73 2.50 7.05
C LEU A 324 -4.28 2.75 5.65
N GLY A 325 -3.67 2.16 4.61
CA GLY A 325 -4.07 2.41 3.22
C GLY A 325 -5.51 1.98 2.91
N VAL A 326 -5.91 0.79 3.40
CA VAL A 326 -7.28 0.29 3.24
C VAL A 326 -8.26 1.06 4.12
N LEU A 327 -7.86 1.43 5.35
CA LEU A 327 -8.70 2.18 6.26
C LEU A 327 -9.01 3.59 5.73
N ASP A 328 -8.05 4.26 5.10
CA ASP A 328 -8.28 5.57 4.50
C ASP A 328 -9.42 5.53 3.47
N ASP A 329 -9.33 4.63 2.48
CA ASP A 329 -10.35 4.46 1.44
C ASP A 329 -11.74 4.21 2.04
N VAL A 330 -11.84 3.29 3.01
CA VAL A 330 -13.13 2.98 3.63
C VAL A 330 -13.67 4.17 4.41
N THR A 331 -12.86 4.83 5.23
CA THR A 331 -13.33 5.93 6.08
C THR A 331 -13.71 7.17 5.26
N VAL A 332 -12.94 7.52 4.24
CA VAL A 332 -13.28 8.59 3.30
C VAL A 332 -14.59 8.28 2.57
N THR A 333 -14.68 7.09 1.96
CA THR A 333 -15.88 6.67 1.23
C THR A 333 -17.11 6.65 2.13
N GLN A 334 -16.99 6.18 3.37
CA GLN A 334 -18.08 6.19 4.33
C GLN A 334 -18.49 7.62 4.74
N ALA A 335 -17.52 8.49 5.06
CA ALA A 335 -17.81 9.87 5.45
C ALA A 335 -18.51 10.65 4.33
N VAL A 336 -18.04 10.49 3.09
CA VAL A 336 -18.67 11.07 1.89
C VAL A 336 -20.07 10.50 1.70
N THR A 337 -20.23 9.18 1.73
CA THR A 337 -21.54 8.51 1.58
C THR A 337 -22.56 9.05 2.57
N VAL A 338 -22.23 9.13 3.86
CA VAL A 338 -23.16 9.63 4.88
C VAL A 338 -23.46 11.11 4.70
N THR A 339 -22.47 11.91 4.27
CA THR A 339 -22.67 13.33 3.98
C THR A 339 -23.64 13.53 2.81
N GLU A 340 -23.47 12.77 1.73
CA GLU A 340 -24.35 12.82 0.56
C GLU A 340 -25.76 12.32 0.89
N LEU A 341 -25.89 11.25 1.69
CA LEU A 341 -27.19 10.78 2.18
C LEU A 341 -27.93 11.86 2.99
N ALA A 342 -27.20 12.60 3.85
CA ALA A 342 -27.77 13.69 4.62
C ALA A 342 -28.18 14.87 3.73
N ALA A 343 -27.37 15.22 2.72
CA ALA A 343 -27.68 16.27 1.76
C ALA A 343 -28.91 15.90 0.89
N ALA A 344 -29.03 14.64 0.50
CA ALA A 344 -30.14 14.14 -0.30
C ALA A 344 -31.47 14.11 0.46
N ASN A 345 -31.46 13.86 1.78
CA ASN A 345 -32.66 13.91 2.60
C ASN A 345 -32.42 14.57 3.98
N PRO A 346 -32.61 15.90 4.07
CA PRO A 346 -32.43 16.66 5.31
C PRO A 346 -33.40 16.27 6.46
N SER A 347 -34.46 15.50 6.17
CA SER A 347 -35.39 15.02 7.22
C SER A 347 -34.84 13.81 8.00
N TYR A 348 -33.71 13.25 7.57
CA TYR A 348 -33.11 12.11 8.25
C TYR A 348 -32.43 12.53 9.55
N GLY A 349 -33.04 12.16 10.68
CA GLY A 349 -32.36 12.20 11.97
C GLY A 349 -31.20 11.20 12.06
N TRP A 350 -30.36 11.38 13.10
CA TRP A 350 -29.09 10.66 13.27
C TRP A 350 -29.23 9.13 13.15
N ARG A 351 -30.25 8.55 13.77
CA ARG A 351 -30.51 7.10 13.75
C ARG A 351 -30.81 6.56 12.35
N ARG A 352 -31.53 7.34 11.54
CA ARG A 352 -31.88 6.96 10.16
C ARG A 352 -30.66 7.07 9.26
N LEU A 353 -29.86 8.14 9.40
CA LEU A 353 -28.58 8.27 8.69
C LEU A 353 -27.61 7.14 9.04
N TYR A 354 -27.44 6.84 10.33
CA TYR A 354 -26.58 5.75 10.77
C TYR A 354 -27.01 4.42 10.17
N ARG A 355 -28.29 4.04 10.27
CA ARG A 355 -28.79 2.79 9.69
C ARG A 355 -28.64 2.73 8.17
N ALA A 356 -28.87 3.85 7.48
CA ALA A 356 -28.77 3.92 6.03
C ALA A 356 -27.31 3.84 5.56
N GLY A 357 -26.41 4.61 6.17
CA GLY A 357 -24.97 4.58 5.91
C GLY A 357 -24.36 3.21 6.20
N SER A 358 -24.64 2.64 7.38
CA SER A 358 -24.11 1.32 7.76
C SER A 358 -24.59 0.19 6.84
N ARG A 359 -25.75 0.34 6.17
CA ARG A 359 -26.20 -0.65 5.18
C ARG A 359 -25.34 -0.60 3.91
N VAL A 360 -24.96 0.61 3.46
CA VAL A 360 -24.03 0.79 2.34
C VAL A 360 -22.65 0.30 2.73
N GLY A 361 -22.14 0.73 3.89
CA GLY A 361 -20.84 0.32 4.39
C GLY A 361 -20.68 -1.19 4.56
N ARG A 362 -21.71 -1.90 5.05
CA ARG A 362 -21.67 -3.37 5.16
C ARG A 362 -21.53 -4.06 3.80
N ALA A 363 -22.19 -3.54 2.77
CA ALA A 363 -22.06 -4.06 1.42
C ALA A 363 -20.64 -3.81 0.87
N HIS A 364 -20.06 -2.64 1.12
CA HIS A 364 -18.68 -2.33 0.75
C HIS A 364 -17.68 -3.27 1.43
N ILE A 365 -17.79 -3.43 2.75
CA ILE A 365 -16.88 -4.29 3.54
C ILE A 365 -16.91 -5.74 3.09
N ALA A 366 -18.09 -6.28 2.78
CA ALA A 366 -18.19 -7.65 2.26
C ALA A 366 -17.35 -7.86 0.99
N SER A 367 -17.30 -6.86 0.10
CA SER A 367 -16.47 -6.89 -1.11
C SER A 367 -14.97 -6.69 -0.80
N VAL A 368 -14.63 -5.77 0.09
CA VAL A 368 -13.24 -5.46 0.44
C VAL A 368 -12.57 -6.63 1.17
N ILE A 369 -13.27 -7.30 2.09
CA ILE A 369 -12.77 -8.49 2.80
C ILE A 369 -12.32 -9.57 1.81
N ASN A 370 -13.18 -9.91 0.85
CA ASN A 370 -12.84 -10.92 -0.16
C ASN A 370 -11.60 -10.51 -0.98
N THR A 371 -11.49 -9.22 -1.32
CA THR A 371 -10.36 -8.69 -2.09
C THR A 371 -9.05 -8.80 -1.32
N ILE A 372 -9.07 -8.45 -0.02
CA ILE A 372 -7.89 -8.51 0.85
C ILE A 372 -7.43 -9.95 1.05
N ILE A 373 -8.36 -10.85 1.38
CA ILE A 373 -8.04 -12.27 1.59
C ILE A 373 -7.46 -12.88 0.32
N LEU A 374 -8.06 -12.61 -0.84
CA LEU A 374 -7.56 -13.13 -2.12
C LEU A 374 -6.18 -12.55 -2.49
N ALA A 375 -5.91 -11.28 -2.16
CA ALA A 375 -4.60 -10.67 -2.37
C ALA A 375 -3.50 -11.33 -1.51
N TYR A 376 -3.76 -11.54 -0.22
CA TYR A 376 -2.81 -12.23 0.66
C TYR A 376 -2.61 -13.70 0.28
N ALA A 377 -3.70 -14.42 -0.05
CA ALA A 377 -3.60 -15.79 -0.55
C ALA A 377 -2.81 -15.85 -1.87
N GLY A 378 -3.03 -14.89 -2.77
CA GLY A 378 -2.31 -14.73 -4.03
C GLY A 378 -0.81 -14.50 -3.84
N ALA A 379 -0.43 -13.59 -2.92
CA ALA A 379 0.97 -13.34 -2.57
C ALA A 379 1.64 -14.55 -1.91
N SER A 380 0.86 -15.36 -1.19
CA SER A 380 1.33 -16.57 -0.49
C SER A 380 1.31 -17.84 -1.36
N LEU A 381 0.93 -17.76 -2.65
CA LEU A 381 0.81 -18.93 -3.52
C LEU A 381 2.06 -19.82 -3.57
N PRO A 382 3.30 -19.29 -3.68
CA PRO A 382 4.50 -20.13 -3.70
C PRO A 382 4.65 -20.95 -2.41
N LEU A 383 4.38 -20.34 -1.25
CA LEU A 383 4.43 -21.02 0.05
C LEU A 383 3.34 -22.09 0.15
N LEU A 384 2.11 -21.78 -0.28
CA LEU A 384 1.02 -22.75 -0.29
C LEU A 384 1.32 -23.96 -1.20
N LEU A 385 1.96 -23.74 -2.35
CA LEU A 385 2.41 -24.80 -3.23
C LEU A 385 3.54 -25.63 -2.62
N LEU A 386 4.52 -24.99 -1.98
CA LEU A 386 5.62 -25.67 -1.30
C LEU A 386 5.11 -26.67 -0.26
N PHE A 387 4.15 -26.25 0.57
CA PHE A 387 3.53 -27.14 1.55
C PHE A 387 2.64 -28.22 0.92
N SER A 388 1.95 -27.88 -0.18
CA SER A 388 1.14 -28.86 -0.92
C SER A 388 2.00 -29.99 -1.51
N VAL A 389 3.22 -29.70 -1.95
CA VAL A 389 4.17 -30.71 -2.46
C VAL A 389 4.74 -31.55 -1.32
N GLY A 390 5.01 -30.94 -0.17
CA GLY A 390 5.52 -31.64 1.02
C GLY A 390 4.54 -32.61 1.68
N ALA A 391 3.29 -32.71 1.18
CA ALA A 391 2.21 -33.54 1.71
C ALA A 391 1.97 -33.38 3.23
N GLN A 392 2.29 -32.20 3.77
CA GLN A 392 2.11 -31.88 5.18
C GLN A 392 0.63 -31.71 5.49
N PRO A 393 0.14 -32.17 6.67
CA PRO A 393 -1.25 -31.95 7.05
C PRO A 393 -1.52 -30.45 7.20
N LEU A 394 -2.68 -30.00 6.74
CA LEU A 394 -3.05 -28.58 6.75
C LEU A 394 -2.93 -27.95 8.14
N GLU A 395 -3.23 -28.70 9.20
CA GLU A 395 -3.13 -28.24 10.59
C GLU A 395 -1.70 -27.85 10.99
N GLU A 396 -0.70 -28.63 10.57
CA GLU A 396 0.70 -28.36 10.86
C GLU A 396 1.17 -27.13 10.09
N VAL A 397 0.76 -27.00 8.82
CA VAL A 397 1.06 -25.83 7.99
C VAL A 397 0.48 -24.55 8.59
N LEU A 398 -0.78 -24.60 9.04
CA LEU A 398 -1.47 -23.43 9.61
C LEU A 398 -0.89 -22.97 10.95
N THR A 399 -0.22 -23.86 11.68
CA THR A 399 0.41 -23.55 12.97
C THR A 399 1.89 -23.16 12.84
N THR A 400 2.47 -23.19 11.63
CA THR A 400 3.81 -22.64 11.41
C THR A 400 3.85 -21.13 11.67
N PRO A 401 4.95 -20.58 12.24
CA PRO A 401 5.04 -19.15 12.55
C PRO A 401 4.75 -18.22 11.36
N VAL A 402 5.23 -18.58 10.17
CA VAL A 402 5.04 -17.81 8.93
C VAL A 402 3.56 -17.69 8.58
N ILE A 403 2.84 -18.82 8.53
CA ILE A 403 1.42 -18.83 8.15
C ILE A 403 0.53 -18.30 9.28
N ALA A 404 0.82 -18.65 10.53
CA ALA A 404 0.07 -18.16 11.68
C ALA A 404 0.11 -16.62 11.78
N GLN A 405 1.29 -16.01 11.57
CA GLN A 405 1.43 -14.57 11.54
C GLN A 405 0.63 -13.92 10.42
N GLU A 406 0.65 -14.49 9.21
CA GLU A 406 -0.15 -13.99 8.08
C GLU A 406 -1.65 -14.03 8.36
N ILE A 407 -2.12 -15.14 8.94
CA ILE A 407 -3.52 -15.30 9.32
C ILE A 407 -3.90 -14.26 10.38
N ILE A 408 -3.10 -14.12 11.44
CA ILE A 408 -3.36 -13.16 12.52
C ILE A 408 -3.37 -11.73 11.98
N ARG A 409 -2.38 -11.37 11.15
CA ARG A 409 -2.29 -10.06 10.49
C ARG A 409 -3.52 -9.78 9.62
N SER A 410 -3.94 -10.74 8.80
CA SER A 410 -5.12 -10.62 7.92
C SER A 410 -6.43 -10.49 8.72
N VAL A 411 -6.61 -11.31 9.77
CA VAL A 411 -7.77 -11.26 10.66
C VAL A 411 -7.85 -9.93 11.40
N VAL A 412 -6.76 -9.50 12.02
CA VAL A 412 -6.70 -8.23 12.76
C VAL A 412 -6.94 -7.05 11.82
N GLY A 413 -6.30 -7.02 10.65
CA GLY A 413 -6.53 -5.98 9.64
C GLY A 413 -7.99 -5.92 9.20
N THR A 414 -8.62 -7.07 8.99
CA THR A 414 -10.04 -7.18 8.62
C THR A 414 -10.97 -6.73 9.75
N LEU A 415 -10.70 -7.08 11.01
CA LEU A 415 -11.47 -6.60 12.17
C LEU A 415 -11.35 -5.08 12.34
N GLY A 416 -10.14 -4.55 12.15
CA GLY A 416 -9.88 -3.12 12.06
C GLY A 416 -10.76 -2.43 11.03
N LEU A 417 -10.82 -2.99 9.83
CA LEU A 417 -11.66 -2.51 8.74
C LEU A 417 -13.17 -2.59 9.05
N ILE A 418 -13.62 -3.69 9.65
CA ILE A 418 -15.02 -3.88 10.09
C ILE A 418 -15.40 -2.81 11.13
N SER A 419 -14.47 -2.40 12.00
CA SER A 419 -14.69 -1.33 12.98
C SER A 419 -14.82 0.07 12.35
N ALA A 420 -14.16 0.30 11.20
CA ALA A 420 -14.11 1.60 10.54
C ALA A 420 -15.45 2.09 10.02
N VAL A 421 -16.28 1.19 9.51
CA VAL A 421 -17.62 1.53 9.03
C VAL A 421 -18.51 2.10 10.13
N PRO A 422 -18.81 1.39 11.24
CA PRO A 422 -19.70 1.91 12.27
C PRO A 422 -19.13 3.17 12.93
N ILE A 423 -17.82 3.23 13.19
CA ILE A 423 -17.19 4.40 13.82
C ILE A 423 -17.35 5.64 12.92
N THR A 424 -16.94 5.54 11.66
CA THR A 424 -16.99 6.68 10.73
C THR A 424 -18.41 7.08 10.38
N THR A 425 -19.30 6.09 10.20
CA THR A 425 -20.72 6.36 9.98
C THR A 425 -21.34 7.09 11.16
N ALA A 426 -20.95 6.72 12.40
CA ALA A 426 -21.47 7.37 13.58
C ALA A 426 -21.03 8.84 13.67
N LEU A 427 -19.72 9.10 13.48
CA LEU A 427 -19.16 10.44 13.45
C LEU A 427 -19.83 11.30 12.38
N ALA A 428 -19.96 10.77 11.16
CA ALA A 428 -20.56 11.45 10.04
C ALA A 428 -22.04 11.80 10.25
N ALA A 429 -22.83 10.86 10.76
CA ALA A 429 -24.24 11.06 11.02
C ALA A 429 -24.50 12.08 12.16
N LEU A 430 -23.67 12.05 13.22
CA LEU A 430 -23.78 12.99 14.34
C LEU A 430 -23.51 14.44 13.90
N VAL A 431 -22.44 14.66 13.13
CA VAL A 431 -22.09 16.00 12.64
C VAL A 431 -23.09 16.49 11.60
N ALA A 432 -23.57 15.62 10.70
CA ALA A 432 -24.54 15.99 9.67
C ALA A 432 -25.87 16.48 10.28
N THR A 433 -26.41 15.76 11.28
CA THR A 433 -27.69 16.13 11.90
C THR A 433 -27.66 17.38 12.77
N ARG A 434 -26.49 17.74 13.33
CA ARG A 434 -26.33 19.01 14.04
C ARG A 434 -26.43 20.23 13.12
N ARG A 435 -26.34 20.04 11.78
CA ARG A 435 -26.48 21.10 10.78
C ARG A 435 -27.92 21.60 10.62
N ASP A 436 -28.90 20.79 10.99
CA ASP A 436 -30.33 21.08 10.75
C ASP A 436 -31.07 21.70 11.95
N ASP A 437 -30.36 22.15 13.00
CA ASP A 437 -30.95 22.93 14.10
C ASP A 437 -30.75 24.47 13.96
N PRO A 438 -31.39 25.13 12.99
CA PRO A 438 -31.74 26.54 13.12
C PRO A 438 -33.27 26.68 13.16
N GLY A 439 -33.87 26.45 14.33
CA GLY A 439 -35.25 26.81 14.64
C GLY A 439 -36.30 25.87 14.06
N GLY A 440 -36.91 25.06 14.93
CA GLY A 440 -38.11 24.30 14.60
C GLY A 440 -39.21 25.22 14.07
N GLN A 441 -39.46 25.16 12.77
CA GLN A 441 -40.77 25.46 12.20
C GLN A 441 -41.44 24.11 11.92
N PRO A 442 -42.63 23.84 12.49
CA PRO A 442 -43.36 22.62 12.20
C PRO A 442 -43.57 22.51 10.69
N ALA A 443 -43.31 21.33 10.13
CA ALA A 443 -43.61 21.02 8.75
C ALA A 443 -45.05 21.47 8.44
N ALA A 444 -45.20 22.36 7.46
CA ALA A 444 -46.50 22.76 6.97
C ALA A 444 -47.25 21.51 6.51
N VAL A 445 -48.25 21.12 7.29
CA VAL A 445 -49.22 20.08 6.93
C VAL A 445 -49.89 20.56 5.65
N LEU A 446 -49.57 19.93 4.53
CA LEU A 446 -50.34 20.13 3.30
C LEU A 446 -51.79 19.75 3.59
N PRO A 447 -52.78 20.60 3.26
CA PRO A 447 -54.17 20.28 3.51
C PRO A 447 -54.54 19.00 2.76
N SER A 448 -55.00 18.00 3.52
CA SER A 448 -55.57 16.77 2.97
C SER A 448 -56.73 17.12 2.05
N THR A 449 -56.61 16.78 0.77
CA THR A 449 -57.72 16.82 -0.18
C THR A 449 -58.88 15.99 0.36
N PRO A 450 -60.12 16.52 0.41
CA PRO A 450 -61.26 15.75 0.89
C PRO A 450 -61.53 14.59 -0.07
N SER A 451 -61.70 13.39 0.50
CA SER A 451 -62.08 12.19 -0.22
C SER A 451 -63.47 12.38 -0.83
N LEU A 452 -63.56 12.25 -2.16
CA LEU A 452 -64.84 12.17 -2.86
C LEU A 452 -65.55 10.88 -2.44
N ARG A 453 -66.49 11.04 -1.52
CA ARG A 453 -67.42 10.02 -1.08
C ARG A 453 -68.41 9.74 -2.22
N ARG A 454 -68.58 8.46 -2.53
CA ARG A 454 -69.60 7.86 -3.42
C ARG A 454 -70.92 8.63 -3.43
N ALA A 455 -71.42 8.95 -4.63
CA ALA A 455 -72.85 9.09 -4.88
C ALA A 455 -73.31 7.83 -5.64
N ARG A 456 -74.19 7.06 -4.98
CA ARG A 456 -75.08 6.10 -5.62
C ARG A 456 -76.20 6.87 -6.32
N SER A 457 -76.51 6.51 -7.56
CA SER A 457 -77.87 6.47 -8.11
C SER A 457 -77.87 5.47 -9.25
#